data_AF-A0A520QJE7-F1
#
_entry.id   AF-A0A520QJE7-F1
#
_cell.length_a   1.000
_cell.length_b   1.000
_cell.length_c   1.000
_cell.angle_alpha   90.00
_cell.angle_beta   90.00
_cell.angle_gamma   90.00
#
_symmetry.space_group_name_H-M   'P 1'
#
loop_
_entity.id
_entity.type
_entity.pdbx_description
1 polymer ?
#
loop_
_entity_poly.entity_id
_entity_poly.type
_entity_poly.pdbx_seq_one_letter_code
_entity_poly.pdbx_strand_id
1 'polypeptide(L)'
;MATFERARGMAFAPEHSWFALEAPAVVSLTFPPDTSDRNVAEAFASLTAWMERVDRPYMFLIRADRVLSLTATQRRLMAEAEQGYAHIQRRFNAGQAVVIQSVVQRGIFTAFTWISPPVWPYEITASAADAFAWLDRQWEEVTVDYPDGPVWTGRLRR
;
A
#
# COMPACT_ATOMS: atom_id res chain seq x y z
N MET A 1 -17.93 3.68 -15.83
CA MET A 1 -17.35 5.04 -15.92
C MET A 1 -16.06 5.19 -15.10
N ALA A 2 -15.87 4.43 -14.01
CA ALA A 2 -14.68 4.48 -13.14
C ALA A 2 -13.30 4.19 -13.79
N THR A 3 -13.24 3.43 -14.90
CA THR A 3 -11.96 3.04 -15.53
C THR A 3 -11.21 4.22 -16.17
N PHE A 4 -11.91 5.28 -16.60
CA PHE A 4 -11.30 6.40 -17.32
C PHE A 4 -10.55 7.39 -16.41
N GLU A 5 -10.89 7.48 -15.12
CA GLU A 5 -10.27 8.45 -14.19
C GLU A 5 -8.96 7.94 -13.57
N ARG A 6 -8.83 6.62 -13.35
CA ARG A 6 -7.59 6.00 -12.83
C ARG A 6 -6.41 6.04 -13.80
N ALA A 7 -6.65 6.32 -15.08
CA ALA A 7 -5.58 6.54 -16.06
C ALA A 7 -4.64 7.70 -15.66
N ARG A 8 -5.06 8.56 -14.72
CA ARG A 8 -4.25 9.66 -14.16
C ARG A 8 -3.36 9.24 -12.99
N GLY A 9 -3.53 8.03 -12.45
CA GLY A 9 -2.69 7.50 -11.39
C GLY A 9 -1.42 6.83 -11.90
N MET A 10 -0.64 6.27 -10.98
CA MET A 10 0.63 5.61 -11.31
C MET A 10 0.42 4.46 -12.31
N ALA A 11 1.32 4.38 -13.29
CA ALA A 11 1.21 3.46 -14.43
C ALA A 11 2.34 2.42 -14.49
N PHE A 12 3.14 2.30 -13.43
CA PHE A 12 4.17 1.28 -13.28
C PHE A 12 4.32 0.91 -11.80
N ALA A 13 4.84 -0.29 -11.54
CA ALA A 13 5.10 -0.81 -10.20
C ALA A 13 6.62 -0.78 -9.89
N PRO A 14 7.01 -0.95 -8.62
CA PRO A 14 8.41 -1.20 -8.26
C PRO A 14 9.01 -2.38 -9.04
N GLU A 15 10.31 -2.31 -9.32
CA GLU A 15 11.04 -3.36 -10.04
C GLU A 15 11.46 -4.47 -9.07
N HIS A 16 10.49 -5.28 -8.63
CA HIS A 16 10.72 -6.43 -7.78
C HIS A 16 9.54 -7.41 -7.86
N SER A 17 9.79 -8.71 -7.74
CA SER A 17 8.78 -9.77 -7.93
C SER A 17 7.61 -9.76 -6.94
N TRP A 18 7.73 -8.96 -5.87
CA TRP A 18 6.66 -8.77 -4.88
C TRP A 18 5.61 -7.77 -5.34
N PHE A 19 5.92 -6.96 -6.35
CA PHE A 19 5.02 -5.92 -6.82
C PHE A 19 4.55 -6.20 -8.24
N ALA A 20 3.29 -5.87 -8.50
CA ALA A 20 2.74 -5.86 -9.84
C ALA A 20 1.80 -4.67 -10.00
N LEU A 21 1.64 -4.20 -11.24
CA LEU A 21 0.59 -3.25 -11.57
C LEU A 21 -0.66 -4.07 -11.93
N GLU A 22 -1.66 -4.07 -11.05
CA GLU A 22 -2.89 -4.86 -11.24
C GLU A 22 -3.90 -4.12 -12.11
N ALA A 23 -3.93 -2.80 -11.97
CA ALA A 23 -4.80 -1.89 -12.70
C ALA A 23 -4.14 -0.50 -12.71
N PRO A 24 -4.61 0.45 -13.55
CA PRO A 24 -4.18 1.84 -13.44
C PRO A 24 -4.30 2.34 -12.00
N ALA A 25 -3.23 2.96 -11.47
CA ALA A 25 -3.09 3.42 -10.10
C ALA A 25 -3.02 2.34 -8.99
N VAL A 26 -3.27 1.05 -9.28
CA VAL A 26 -3.27 -0.02 -8.26
C VAL A 26 -2.03 -0.88 -8.40
N VAL A 27 -1.12 -0.73 -7.44
CA VAL A 27 0.05 -1.59 -7.30
C VAL A 27 -0.27 -2.65 -6.25
N SER A 28 0.00 -3.92 -6.53
CA SER A 28 -0.05 -4.96 -5.51
C SER A 28 1.29 -5.13 -4.81
N LEU A 29 1.23 -5.51 -3.53
CA LEU A 29 2.36 -6.06 -2.78
C LEU A 29 1.96 -7.45 -2.33
N THR A 30 2.61 -8.48 -2.86
CA THR A 30 2.41 -9.87 -2.49
C THR A 30 3.63 -10.40 -1.77
N PHE A 31 3.45 -10.73 -0.49
CA PHE A 31 4.51 -11.38 0.26
C PHE A 31 4.64 -12.85 -0.17
N PRO A 32 5.86 -13.34 -0.42
CA PRO A 32 6.10 -14.75 -0.65
C PRO A 32 5.92 -15.53 0.67
N PRO A 33 5.71 -16.86 0.58
CA PRO A 33 5.58 -17.71 1.78
C PRO A 33 6.86 -17.79 2.61
N ASP A 34 8.03 -17.56 2.00
CA ASP A 34 9.33 -17.51 2.67
C ASP A 34 9.94 -16.10 2.51
N THR A 35 10.11 -15.41 3.64
CA THR A 35 10.67 -14.06 3.71
C THR A 35 11.95 -14.08 4.54
N SER A 36 13.09 -13.92 3.87
CA SER A 36 14.37 -13.63 4.52
C SER A 36 14.54 -12.12 4.73
N ASP A 37 15.38 -11.74 5.70
CA ASP A 37 15.70 -10.32 5.96
C ASP A 37 16.29 -9.65 4.70
N ARG A 38 17.08 -10.41 3.92
CA ARG A 38 17.63 -9.95 2.63
C ARG A 38 16.53 -9.65 1.63
N ASN A 39 15.59 -10.57 1.42
CA ASN A 39 14.53 -10.38 0.43
C ASN A 39 13.58 -9.23 0.84
N VAL A 40 13.34 -9.05 2.15
CA VAL A 40 12.59 -7.88 2.66
C VAL A 40 13.34 -6.59 2.34
N ALA A 41 14.65 -6.53 2.63
CA ALA A 41 15.46 -5.35 2.33
C ALA A 41 15.50 -5.03 0.83
N GLU A 42 15.69 -6.03 -0.03
CA GLU A 42 15.68 -5.89 -1.50
C GLU A 42 14.33 -5.37 -2.02
N ALA A 43 13.22 -5.95 -1.53
CA ALA A 43 11.87 -5.52 -1.91
C ALA A 43 11.58 -4.07 -1.49
N PHE A 44 11.93 -3.69 -0.26
CA PHE A 44 11.67 -2.35 0.25
C PHE A 44 12.63 -1.30 -0.33
N ALA A 45 13.86 -1.67 -0.71
CA ALA A 45 14.73 -0.79 -1.48
C ALA A 45 14.13 -0.48 -2.88
N SER A 46 13.58 -1.50 -3.55
CA SER A 46 12.86 -1.31 -4.82
C SER A 46 11.63 -0.41 -4.67
N LEU A 47 10.87 -0.57 -3.57
CA LEU A 47 9.77 0.31 -3.24
C LEU A 47 10.23 1.75 -2.98
N THR A 48 11.31 1.96 -2.23
CA THR A 48 11.87 3.31 -2.00
C THR A 48 12.26 3.98 -3.31
N ALA A 49 12.97 3.29 -4.20
CA ALA A 49 13.33 3.82 -5.52
C ALA A 49 12.10 4.14 -6.39
N TRP A 50 11.04 3.34 -6.27
CA TRP A 50 9.77 3.63 -6.92
C TRP A 50 9.09 4.87 -6.35
N MET A 51 9.09 5.04 -5.02
CA MET A 51 8.50 6.19 -4.33
C MET A 51 9.13 7.51 -4.76
N GLU A 52 10.44 7.54 -5.00
CA GLU A 52 11.14 8.73 -5.52
C GLU A 52 10.63 9.19 -6.90
N ARG A 53 9.96 8.30 -7.64
CA ARG A 53 9.38 8.57 -8.97
C ARG A 53 7.88 8.83 -8.92
N VAL A 54 7.24 8.71 -7.76
CA VAL A 54 5.80 8.95 -7.62
C VAL A 54 5.52 10.44 -7.72
N ASP A 55 4.76 10.82 -8.75
CA ASP A 55 4.34 12.19 -9.05
C ASP A 55 2.81 12.36 -9.10
N ARG A 56 2.08 11.27 -8.89
CA ARG A 56 0.62 11.17 -9.04
C ARG A 56 0.03 10.11 -8.11
N PRO A 57 -1.30 10.07 -7.92
CA PRO A 57 -1.90 9.19 -6.94
C PRO A 57 -1.72 7.72 -7.27
N TYR A 58 -1.60 6.92 -6.22
CA TYR A 58 -1.51 5.47 -6.29
C TYR A 58 -2.25 4.83 -5.12
N MET A 59 -2.52 3.55 -5.23
CA MET A 59 -3.13 2.73 -4.19
C MET A 59 -2.39 1.41 -4.08
N PHE A 60 -2.41 0.80 -2.89
CA PHE A 60 -1.91 -0.56 -2.70
C PHE A 60 -3.01 -1.60 -2.50
N LEU A 61 -2.86 -2.72 -3.19
CA LEU A 61 -3.46 -4.00 -2.84
C LEU A 61 -2.41 -4.86 -2.10
N ILE A 62 -2.52 -4.99 -0.78
CA ILE A 62 -1.55 -5.75 0.02
C ILE A 62 -2.08 -7.16 0.27
N ARG A 63 -1.41 -8.16 -0.31
CA ARG A 63 -1.69 -9.59 -0.12
C ARG A 63 -0.85 -10.13 1.03
N ALA A 64 -1.37 -9.95 2.24
CA ALA A 64 -0.77 -10.47 3.48
C ALA A 64 -1.27 -11.89 3.82
N ASP A 65 -2.23 -12.41 3.07
CA ASP A 65 -2.82 -13.74 3.22
C ASP A 65 -1.82 -14.89 3.02
N ARG A 66 -0.67 -14.60 2.39
CA ARG A 66 0.44 -15.54 2.21
C ARG A 66 1.56 -15.43 3.23
N VAL A 67 1.52 -14.42 4.09
CA VAL A 67 2.50 -14.26 5.18
C VAL A 67 2.13 -15.18 6.33
N LEU A 68 3.04 -16.07 6.69
CA LEU A 68 2.91 -16.90 7.89
C LEU A 68 3.51 -16.24 9.13
N SER A 69 4.60 -15.49 8.95
CA SER A 69 5.21 -14.68 10.01
C SER A 69 6.13 -13.61 9.44
N LEU A 70 6.33 -12.52 10.18
CA LEU A 70 7.45 -11.60 10.00
C LEU A 70 8.24 -11.54 11.31
N THR A 71 9.56 -11.51 11.22
CA THR A 71 10.40 -11.32 12.41
C THR A 71 10.31 -9.86 12.90
N ALA A 72 10.77 -9.60 14.13
CA ALA A 72 10.87 -8.23 14.62
C ALA A 72 11.82 -7.37 13.76
N THR A 73 12.93 -7.95 13.31
CA THR A 73 13.89 -7.32 12.40
C THR A 73 13.21 -6.92 11.09
N GLN A 74 12.43 -7.82 10.48
CA GLN A 74 11.74 -7.56 9.21
C GLN A 74 10.71 -6.44 9.35
N ARG A 75 9.89 -6.47 10.40
CA ARG A 75 8.93 -5.38 10.68
C ARG A 75 9.64 -4.04 10.83
N ARG A 76 10.81 -4.02 11.48
CA ARG A 76 11.62 -2.81 11.64
C ARG A 76 12.19 -2.30 10.30
N LEU A 77 12.76 -3.18 9.48
CA LEU A 77 13.26 -2.83 8.14
C LEU A 77 12.16 -2.18 7.28
N MET A 78 10.98 -2.78 7.28
CA MET A 78 9.81 -2.26 6.56
C MET A 78 9.38 -0.89 7.08
N ALA A 79 9.35 -0.71 8.41
CA ALA A 79 8.92 0.55 9.02
C ALA A 79 9.93 1.69 8.79
N GLU A 80 11.23 1.41 8.87
CA GLU A 80 12.29 2.38 8.57
C GLU A 80 12.20 2.86 7.12
N ALA A 81 11.95 1.95 6.18
CA ALA A 81 11.71 2.31 4.79
C ALA A 81 10.46 3.19 4.63
N GLU A 82 9.31 2.78 5.20
CA GLU A 82 8.06 3.55 5.13
C GLU A 82 8.17 4.97 5.66
N GLN A 83 8.88 5.15 6.77
CA GLN A 83 9.11 6.45 7.36
C GLN A 83 9.90 7.38 6.41
N GLY A 84 10.84 6.82 5.62
CA GLY A 84 11.63 7.56 4.63
C GLY A 84 10.78 8.22 3.54
N TYR A 85 9.67 7.60 3.14
CA TYR A 85 8.77 8.13 2.09
C TYR A 85 7.38 8.54 2.61
N ALA A 86 7.21 8.72 3.93
CA ALA A 86 5.91 9.09 4.53
C ALA A 86 5.31 10.40 3.96
N HIS A 87 6.14 11.35 3.54
CA HIS A 87 5.70 12.59 2.92
C HIS A 87 5.05 12.36 1.53
N ILE A 88 5.61 11.44 0.73
CA ILE A 88 5.04 10.99 -0.55
C ILE A 88 3.71 10.29 -0.29
N GLN A 89 3.65 9.42 0.73
CA GLN A 89 2.42 8.72 1.08
C GLN A 89 1.29 9.69 1.42
N ARG A 90 1.53 10.71 2.26
CA ARG A 90 0.52 11.73 2.58
C ARG A 90 0.03 12.48 1.34
N ARG A 91 0.92 12.73 0.39
CA ARG A 91 0.61 13.51 -0.82
C ARG A 91 -0.16 12.69 -1.85
N PHE A 92 0.22 11.43 -2.07
CA PHE A 92 -0.21 10.65 -3.25
C PHE A 92 -0.85 9.29 -2.94
N ASN A 93 -0.73 8.74 -1.72
CA ASN A 93 -1.35 7.46 -1.40
C ASN A 93 -2.86 7.63 -1.21
N ALA A 94 -3.64 7.16 -2.19
CA ALA A 94 -5.11 7.17 -2.20
C ALA A 94 -5.72 6.05 -1.35
N GLY A 95 -4.94 5.07 -0.92
CA GLY A 95 -5.37 4.09 0.05
C GLY A 95 -4.69 2.74 -0.11
N GLN A 96 -4.81 1.94 0.95
CA GLN A 96 -4.28 0.59 0.99
C GLN A 96 -5.34 -0.40 1.47
N ALA A 97 -5.67 -1.38 0.63
CA ALA A 97 -6.52 -2.49 1.05
C ALA A 97 -5.64 -3.70 1.36
N VAL A 98 -5.78 -4.25 2.57
CA VAL A 98 -4.94 -5.33 3.09
C VAL A 98 -5.77 -6.60 3.21
N VAL A 99 -5.44 -7.62 2.42
CA VAL A 99 -6.10 -8.92 2.45
C VAL A 99 -5.51 -9.75 3.57
N ILE A 100 -6.32 -10.08 4.58
CA ILE A 100 -5.93 -10.85 5.77
C ILE A 100 -6.99 -11.92 6.04
N GLN A 101 -6.55 -13.17 6.20
CA GLN A 101 -7.45 -14.33 6.37
C GLN A 101 -7.43 -14.94 7.77
N SER A 102 -6.48 -14.55 8.63
CA SER A 102 -6.37 -15.10 9.99
C SER A 102 -6.13 -14.04 11.06
N VAL A 103 -6.47 -14.38 12.30
CA VAL A 103 -6.20 -13.56 13.48
C VAL A 103 -4.69 -13.33 13.71
N VAL A 104 -3.86 -14.31 13.34
CA VAL A 104 -2.40 -14.21 13.45
C VAL A 104 -1.86 -13.14 12.50
N GLN A 105 -2.25 -13.19 11.23
CA GLN A 105 -1.88 -12.18 10.23
C GLN A 105 -2.36 -10.79 10.63
N ARG A 106 -3.58 -10.68 11.19
CA ARG A 106 -4.10 -9.42 11.73
C ARG A 106 -3.21 -8.88 12.85
N GLY A 107 -2.76 -9.74 13.77
CA GLY A 107 -1.83 -9.37 14.83
C GLY A 107 -0.49 -8.85 14.30
N ILE A 108 0.04 -9.46 13.24
CA ILE A 108 1.29 -9.00 12.59
C ILE A 108 1.09 -7.61 11.98
N PHE A 109 0.01 -7.40 11.24
CA PHE A 109 -0.30 -6.10 10.66
C PHE A 109 -0.51 -5.02 11.73
N THR A 110 -1.26 -5.32 12.80
CA THR A 110 -1.42 -4.39 13.92
C THR A 110 -0.09 -4.05 14.60
N ALA A 111 0.79 -5.04 14.82
CA ALA A 111 2.11 -4.77 15.38
C ALA A 111 2.96 -3.88 14.47
N PHE A 112 2.83 -4.03 13.14
CA PHE A 112 3.47 -3.15 12.19
C PHE A 112 2.95 -1.71 12.28
N THR A 113 1.63 -1.52 12.34
CA THR A 113 1.03 -0.17 12.42
C THR A 113 1.32 0.56 13.74
N TRP A 114 1.72 -0.14 14.80
CA TRP A 114 2.27 0.50 16.00
C TRP A 114 3.66 1.11 15.78
N ILE A 115 4.47 0.53 14.87
CA ILE A 115 5.82 1.01 14.55
C ILE A 115 5.75 2.11 13.49
N SER A 116 4.90 1.93 12.47
CA SER A 116 4.65 2.86 11.38
C SER A 116 3.14 3.16 11.31
N PRO A 117 2.64 4.15 12.08
CA PRO A 117 1.23 4.53 12.04
C PRO A 117 0.83 5.00 10.63
N PRO A 118 -0.22 4.41 10.02
CA PRO A 118 -0.67 4.79 8.69
C PRO A 118 -0.99 6.28 8.59
N VAL A 119 -0.48 6.91 7.54
CA VAL A 119 -0.78 8.31 7.18
C VAL A 119 -1.57 8.39 5.87
N TRP A 120 -2.42 7.39 5.65
CA TRP A 120 -3.26 7.16 4.47
C TRP A 120 -4.52 6.38 4.90
N PRO A 121 -5.61 6.40 4.13
CA PRO A 121 -6.76 5.56 4.41
C PRO A 121 -6.41 4.09 4.14
N TYR A 122 -6.86 3.16 5.00
CA TYR A 122 -6.66 1.73 4.79
C TYR A 122 -7.85 0.92 5.28
N GLU A 123 -8.00 -0.29 4.73
CA GLU A 123 -9.04 -1.26 5.12
C GLU A 123 -8.46 -2.67 5.15
N ILE A 124 -8.89 -3.48 6.13
CA ILE A 124 -8.56 -4.91 6.16
C ILE A 124 -9.73 -5.69 5.58
N THR A 125 -9.48 -6.44 4.51
CA THR A 125 -10.50 -7.17 3.75
C THR A 125 -10.27 -8.68 3.81
N ALA A 126 -11.34 -9.45 3.55
CA ALA A 126 -11.29 -10.91 3.56
C ALA A 126 -10.79 -11.52 2.24
N SER A 127 -10.91 -10.78 1.13
CA SER A 127 -10.57 -11.25 -0.21
C SER A 127 -10.00 -10.13 -1.08
N ALA A 128 -9.31 -10.50 -2.16
CA ALA A 128 -8.87 -9.53 -3.17
C ALA A 128 -10.04 -8.80 -3.83
N ALA A 129 -11.17 -9.48 -4.06
CA ALA A 129 -12.32 -8.86 -4.70
C ALA A 129 -12.88 -7.71 -3.83
N ASP A 130 -13.01 -7.95 -2.52
CA ASP A 130 -13.44 -6.93 -1.56
C ASP A 130 -12.44 -5.78 -1.46
N ALA A 131 -11.14 -6.12 -1.51
CA ALA A 131 -10.06 -5.14 -1.52
C ALA A 131 -10.16 -4.21 -2.73
N PHE A 132 -10.33 -4.76 -3.95
CA PHE A 132 -10.53 -3.96 -5.14
C PHE A 132 -11.78 -3.10 -5.06
N ALA A 133 -12.92 -3.66 -4.63
CA ALA A 133 -14.16 -2.91 -4.49
C ALA A 133 -14.04 -1.75 -3.48
N TRP A 134 -13.22 -1.91 -2.43
CA TRP A 134 -12.91 -0.82 -1.51
C TRP A 134 -12.00 0.23 -2.16
N LEU A 135 -10.94 -0.17 -2.86
CA LEU A 135 -10.04 0.75 -3.56
C LEU A 135 -10.76 1.55 -4.65
N ASP A 136 -11.76 0.96 -5.31
CA ASP A 136 -12.65 1.63 -6.27
C ASP A 136 -13.39 2.78 -5.62
N ARG A 137 -14.09 2.51 -4.52
CA ARG A 137 -14.81 3.54 -3.77
C ARG A 137 -13.86 4.58 -3.19
N GLN A 138 -12.70 4.17 -2.68
CA GLN A 138 -11.77 5.11 -2.10
C GLN A 138 -11.19 6.08 -3.13
N TRP A 139 -10.84 5.57 -4.32
CA TRP A 139 -10.35 6.43 -5.38
C TRP A 139 -11.29 7.61 -5.67
N GLU A 140 -12.60 7.32 -5.77
CA GLU A 140 -13.65 8.32 -6.02
C GLU A 140 -13.75 9.34 -4.87
N GLU A 141 -13.53 8.93 -3.61
CA GLU A 141 -13.64 9.78 -2.42
C GLU A 141 -12.43 10.70 -2.21
N VAL A 142 -11.22 10.15 -2.29
CA VAL A 142 -10.00 10.85 -1.84
C VAL A 142 -9.28 11.63 -2.92
N THR A 143 -9.58 11.38 -4.20
CA THR A 143 -8.91 12.08 -5.31
C THR A 143 -9.64 13.33 -5.80
N VAL A 144 -10.76 13.71 -5.18
CA VAL A 144 -11.61 14.85 -5.59
C VAL A 144 -10.83 16.16 -5.76
N ASP A 145 -9.87 16.44 -4.87
CA ASP A 145 -9.13 17.72 -4.86
C ASP A 145 -7.72 17.60 -5.48
N TYR A 146 -7.38 16.44 -6.06
CA TYR A 146 -6.13 16.27 -6.80
C TYR A 146 -6.24 16.97 -8.17
N PRO A 147 -5.22 17.74 -8.65
CA PRO A 147 -3.83 17.81 -8.16
C PRO A 147 -3.53 18.93 -7.16
N ASP A 148 -4.49 19.79 -6.83
CA ASP A 148 -4.22 21.02 -6.07
C ASP A 148 -3.95 20.75 -4.58
N GLY A 149 -4.51 19.68 -4.02
CA GLY A 149 -4.37 19.26 -2.61
C GLY A 149 -3.79 17.85 -2.43
N PRO A 150 -3.27 17.51 -1.23
CA PRO A 150 -2.84 16.14 -0.95
C PRO A 150 -4.04 15.19 -1.04
N VAL A 151 -3.79 13.98 -1.54
CA VAL A 151 -4.82 12.94 -1.69
C VAL A 151 -5.42 12.56 -0.32
N TRP A 152 -4.62 12.62 0.76
CA TRP A 152 -5.13 12.36 2.10
C TRP A 152 -4.72 13.46 3.09
N THR A 153 -5.71 13.96 3.84
CA THR A 153 -5.53 15.03 4.84
C THR A 153 -5.64 14.54 6.29
N GLY A 154 -5.77 13.22 6.51
CA GLY A 154 -5.92 12.65 7.86
C GLY A 154 -7.35 12.64 8.39
N ARG A 155 -8.36 12.97 7.57
CA ARG A 155 -9.78 12.96 7.97
C ARG A 155 -10.61 12.27 6.90
N LEU A 156 -11.42 11.30 7.30
CA LEU A 156 -12.47 10.74 6.45
C LEU A 156 -13.42 11.89 6.09
N ARG A 157 -13.77 12.04 4.80
CA ARG A 157 -14.79 13.01 4.41
C ARG A 157 -16.12 12.48 4.96
N ARG A 158 -16.79 13.28 5.79
CA ARG A 158 -18.11 12.96 6.33
C ARG A 158 -19.19 13.29 5.32
#